data_AF-A0A8D2J877-F1
#
_entry.id   AF-A0A8D2J877-F1
#
_cell.length_a   1.000
_cell.length_b   1.000
_cell.length_c   1.000
_cell.angle_alpha   90.00
_cell.angle_beta   90.00
_cell.angle_gamma   90.00
#
_symmetry.space_group_name_H-M   'P 1'
#
loop_
_entity.id
_entity.type
_entity.pdbx_description
1 polymer ?
#
loop_
_entity_poly.entity_id
_entity_poly.type
_entity_poly.pdbx_seq_one_letter_code
_entity_poly.pdbx_strand_id
1 'polypeptide(L)'
;MVSIVEQLSQVHNSTAKEALERFCSYLPEKLNLQGICFLITELFGPSLIKLLEKHMNPDVVCHSIHLCEKRDGQPYCHLYPVPEVTFFTQRRITCLLRFVFLSSFIRRKLPYEDMDGDKFSVFPTLRGYHWRGRDCDDQEASGVDPKDGIPYEQKFCTESKGVIILGDSAGAHFHIPPEWLTASQMSVKTFSNLLEVVSDELDWPQFSEVTGFLNSTVGGWTESIYLELLRRNRCNHRDYQNLSKNGAASGNIQDLAESLARSQQFDKPAIVIFAMIGNDVCNGSPDTLEKMTQPEQMHSNVKKTLDYLDNHLPKGSHVILIGLVDGRFLWDNLHKRYHPLGTYNNKNNKHRLFLCFSPQRALQLSSILKEIATSEKYANFDLLYLDYPLKEIVEMWQKFGGEPWQLIEPVDGFHPNQIASALAAKIIWQKLLHDWPHVLQKENPFNKEIGRVFNTQGGH
;
A
#
# COMPACT_ATOMS: atom_id res chain seq x y z
N MET A 1 -7.01 -17.06 11.03
CA MET A 1 -8.20 -17.94 11.08
C MET A 1 -8.37 -18.61 12.44
N VAL A 2 -7.51 -19.55 12.87
CA VAL A 2 -7.71 -20.32 14.12
C VAL A 2 -7.93 -19.42 15.35
N SER A 3 -7.12 -18.37 15.51
CA SER A 3 -7.31 -17.37 16.58
C SER A 3 -8.67 -16.64 16.52
N ILE A 4 -9.18 -16.37 15.32
CA ILE A 4 -10.48 -15.70 15.12
C ILE A 4 -11.62 -16.64 15.50
N VAL A 5 -11.54 -17.92 15.12
CA VAL A 5 -12.54 -18.93 15.49
C VAL A 5 -12.56 -19.11 17.02
N GLU A 6 -11.38 -19.18 17.65
CA GLU A 6 -11.29 -19.23 19.12
C GLU A 6 -11.97 -18.01 19.75
N GLN A 7 -11.66 -16.79 19.29
CA GLN A 7 -12.24 -15.57 19.84
C GLN A 7 -13.74 -15.45 19.57
N LEU A 8 -14.23 -15.82 18.38
CA LEU A 8 -15.66 -15.81 18.07
C LEU A 8 -16.44 -16.76 18.99
N SER A 9 -15.86 -17.92 19.31
CA SER A 9 -16.48 -18.87 20.24
C SER A 9 -16.66 -18.26 21.64
N GLN A 10 -15.71 -17.45 22.08
CA GLN A 10 -15.75 -16.77 23.38
C GLN A 10 -16.70 -15.56 23.36
N VAL A 11 -16.62 -14.73 22.30
CA VAL A 11 -17.49 -13.56 22.11
C VAL A 11 -18.96 -13.96 22.10
N HIS A 12 -19.30 -15.06 21.44
CA HIS A 12 -20.68 -15.52 21.29
C HIS A 12 -21.08 -16.63 22.28
N ASN A 13 -20.19 -17.01 23.22
CA ASN A 13 -20.41 -18.13 24.13
C ASN A 13 -20.93 -19.39 23.41
N SER A 14 -20.27 -19.74 22.31
CA SER A 14 -20.66 -20.82 21.40
C SER A 14 -19.57 -21.87 21.30
N THR A 15 -19.89 -23.02 20.72
CA THR A 15 -18.88 -24.04 20.40
C THR A 15 -17.92 -23.55 19.31
N ALA A 16 -16.73 -24.18 19.22
CA ALA A 16 -15.78 -23.91 18.14
C ALA A 16 -16.37 -24.23 16.74
N LYS A 17 -17.27 -25.22 16.67
CA LYS A 17 -18.01 -25.56 15.44
C LYS A 17 -18.91 -24.40 15.01
N GLU A 18 -19.79 -23.94 15.91
CA GLU A 18 -20.70 -22.83 15.61
C GLU A 18 -19.94 -21.54 15.29
N ALA A 19 -18.81 -21.30 15.95
CA ALA A 19 -17.94 -20.15 15.66
C ALA A 19 -17.31 -20.22 14.27
N LEU A 20 -16.91 -21.42 13.82
CA LEU A 20 -16.35 -21.63 12.49
C LEU A 20 -17.42 -21.48 11.39
N GLU A 21 -18.61 -22.04 11.59
CA GLU A 21 -19.76 -21.86 10.69
C GLU A 21 -20.16 -20.38 10.59
N ARG A 22 -20.16 -19.67 11.73
CA ARG A 22 -20.38 -18.22 11.81
C ARG A 22 -19.31 -17.42 11.08
N PHE A 23 -18.04 -17.79 11.21
CA PHE A 23 -16.96 -17.12 10.47
C PHE A 23 -17.15 -17.28 8.96
N CYS A 24 -17.45 -18.49 8.49
CA CYS A 24 -17.68 -18.72 7.06
C CYS A 24 -18.91 -17.97 6.54
N SER A 25 -19.98 -17.83 7.33
CA SER A 25 -21.18 -17.07 6.93
C SER A 25 -20.97 -15.56 6.85
N TYR A 26 -19.87 -15.03 7.39
CA TYR A 26 -19.50 -13.62 7.21
C TYR A 26 -18.77 -13.34 5.89
N LEU A 27 -18.26 -14.37 5.20
CA LEU A 27 -17.54 -14.19 3.94
C LEU A 27 -18.49 -13.97 2.76
N PRO A 28 -18.07 -13.24 1.72
CA PRO A 28 -18.91 -13.00 0.54
C PRO A 28 -19.25 -14.29 -0.23
N GLU A 29 -20.46 -14.34 -0.81
CA GLU A 29 -20.84 -15.38 -1.77
C GLU A 29 -20.13 -15.22 -3.13
N LYS A 30 -19.73 -13.99 -3.49
CA LYS A 30 -19.04 -13.69 -4.75
C LYS A 30 -17.70 -14.46 -4.82
N LEU A 31 -17.40 -15.02 -6.00
CA LEU A 31 -16.32 -15.99 -6.22
C LEU A 31 -16.39 -17.26 -5.36
N ASN A 32 -17.55 -17.57 -4.78
CA ASN A 32 -17.78 -18.72 -3.91
C ASN A 32 -16.87 -18.77 -2.67
N LEU A 33 -16.44 -17.61 -2.13
CA LEU A 33 -15.55 -17.57 -0.96
C LEU A 33 -16.18 -18.23 0.27
N GLN A 34 -17.48 -18.01 0.49
CA GLN A 34 -18.23 -18.67 1.55
C GLN A 34 -18.23 -20.20 1.38
N GLY A 35 -18.56 -20.72 0.19
CA GLY A 35 -18.56 -22.16 -0.07
C GLY A 35 -17.17 -22.79 0.05
N ILE A 36 -16.13 -22.07 -0.37
CA ILE A 36 -14.73 -22.47 -0.16
C ILE A 36 -14.39 -22.57 1.34
N CYS A 37 -14.86 -21.62 2.15
CA CYS A 37 -14.64 -21.65 3.61
C CYS A 37 -15.32 -22.86 4.25
N PHE A 38 -16.57 -23.16 3.87
CA PHE A 38 -17.26 -24.35 4.34
C PHE A 38 -16.54 -25.64 3.91
N LEU A 39 -16.04 -25.71 2.67
CA LEU A 39 -15.25 -26.86 2.21
C LEU A 39 -13.97 -27.06 3.05
N ILE A 40 -13.24 -25.98 3.35
CA ILE A 40 -12.04 -26.04 4.22
C ILE A 40 -12.45 -26.48 5.63
N THR A 41 -13.60 -26.02 6.12
CA THR A 41 -14.17 -26.42 7.41
C THR A 41 -14.53 -27.90 7.45
N GLU A 42 -15.05 -28.48 6.38
CA GLU A 42 -15.32 -29.92 6.32
C GLU A 42 -14.02 -30.75 6.33
N LEU A 43 -12.96 -30.26 5.68
CA LEU A 43 -11.67 -30.95 5.59
C LEU A 43 -10.86 -30.89 6.89
N PHE A 44 -10.76 -29.72 7.51
CA PHE A 44 -9.88 -29.47 8.67
C PHE A 44 -10.64 -29.26 9.98
N GLY A 45 -11.94 -28.97 9.93
CA GLY A 45 -12.78 -28.62 11.07
C GLY A 45 -12.75 -29.66 12.19
N PRO A 46 -12.92 -30.98 11.94
CA PRO A 46 -12.93 -31.96 13.02
C PRO A 46 -11.64 -31.97 13.87
N SER A 47 -10.48 -31.84 13.23
CA SER A 47 -9.19 -31.76 13.93
C SER A 47 -9.01 -30.42 14.64
N LEU A 48 -9.38 -29.32 13.98
CA LEU A 48 -9.31 -27.97 14.54
C LEU A 48 -10.21 -27.85 15.78
N ILE A 49 -11.47 -28.27 15.70
CA ILE A 49 -12.46 -28.23 16.79
C ILE A 49 -11.95 -29.04 17.98
N LYS A 50 -11.52 -30.29 17.74
CA LYS A 50 -10.99 -31.15 18.81
C LYS A 50 -9.79 -30.55 19.54
N LEU A 51 -8.92 -29.84 18.82
CA LEU A 51 -7.75 -29.20 19.42
C LEU A 51 -8.14 -27.92 20.19
N LEU A 52 -9.08 -27.13 19.68
CA LEU A 52 -9.60 -25.95 20.37
C LEU A 52 -10.41 -26.31 21.64
N GLU A 53 -11.20 -27.38 21.61
CA GLU A 53 -11.91 -27.92 22.79
C GLU A 53 -10.95 -28.40 23.88
N LYS A 54 -9.72 -28.77 23.51
CA LYS A 54 -8.62 -29.09 24.45
C LYS A 54 -7.87 -27.84 24.92
N HIS A 55 -8.37 -26.64 24.64
CA HIS A 55 -7.74 -25.36 24.99
C HIS A 55 -6.31 -25.21 24.44
N MET A 56 -6.01 -25.82 23.29
CA MET A 56 -4.72 -25.65 22.63
C MET A 56 -4.62 -24.27 22.00
N ASN A 57 -3.46 -23.62 22.15
CA ASN A 57 -3.21 -22.33 21.52
C ASN A 57 -3.23 -22.45 19.98
N PRO A 58 -3.71 -21.42 19.26
CA PRO A 58 -3.80 -21.45 17.79
C PRO A 58 -2.51 -21.79 17.03
N ASP A 59 -1.35 -21.39 17.53
CA ASP A 59 -0.03 -21.73 16.96
C ASP A 59 0.27 -23.23 17.06
N VAL A 60 0.00 -23.84 18.22
CA VAL A 60 0.10 -25.29 18.43
C VAL A 60 -0.88 -26.04 17.53
N VAL A 61 -2.12 -25.53 17.37
CA VAL A 61 -3.11 -26.12 16.46
C VAL A 61 -2.58 -26.14 15.03
N CYS A 62 -2.09 -25.00 14.51
CA CYS A 62 -1.58 -24.89 13.14
C CYS A 62 -0.39 -25.83 12.87
N HIS A 63 0.53 -25.99 13.83
CA HIS A 63 1.61 -26.97 13.73
C HIS A 63 1.09 -28.41 13.77
N SER A 64 0.08 -28.70 14.59
CA SER A 64 -0.48 -30.06 14.73
C SER A 64 -1.20 -30.54 13.48
N ILE A 65 -1.78 -29.63 12.70
CA ILE A 65 -2.46 -29.93 11.43
C ILE A 65 -1.59 -29.67 10.18
N HIS A 66 -0.28 -29.43 10.37
CA HIS A 66 0.70 -29.23 9.30
C HIS A 66 0.42 -28.02 8.37
N LEU A 67 -0.29 -27.01 8.87
CA LEU A 67 -0.35 -25.70 8.20
C LEU A 67 0.92 -24.86 8.48
N CYS A 68 1.60 -25.15 9.59
CA CYS A 68 2.89 -24.57 9.92
C CYS A 68 3.95 -25.66 10.03
N GLU A 69 5.02 -25.54 9.25
CA GLU A 69 6.15 -26.46 9.30
C GLU A 69 7.31 -25.85 10.10
N LYS A 70 8.03 -26.73 10.82
CA LYS A 70 9.30 -26.35 11.44
C LYS A 70 10.39 -26.48 10.40
N ARG A 71 11.15 -25.41 10.16
CA ARG A 71 12.35 -25.47 9.32
C ARG A 71 13.48 -26.17 10.07
N ASP A 72 14.25 -26.98 9.36
CA ASP A 72 15.41 -27.65 9.93
C ASP A 72 16.38 -26.63 10.54
N GLY A 73 16.83 -26.91 11.76
CA GLY A 73 17.73 -26.02 12.52
C GLY A 73 17.06 -24.80 13.17
N GLN A 74 15.76 -24.55 13.00
CA GLN A 74 15.05 -23.43 13.65
C GLN A 74 14.13 -23.90 14.78
N PRO A 75 13.93 -23.08 15.84
CA PRO A 75 12.93 -23.39 16.88
C PRO A 75 11.51 -23.31 16.31
N TYR A 76 10.54 -23.88 17.02
CA TYR A 76 9.13 -23.67 16.70
C TYR A 76 8.76 -22.18 16.88
N CYS A 77 7.94 -21.68 15.97
CA CYS A 77 7.40 -20.33 16.05
C CYS A 77 6.20 -20.33 17.00
N HIS A 78 6.35 -19.69 18.15
CA HIS A 78 5.28 -19.55 19.14
C HIS A 78 4.75 -18.11 19.15
N LEU A 79 3.45 -17.97 18.91
CA LEU A 79 2.75 -16.69 19.00
C LEU A 79 2.29 -16.41 20.43
N TYR A 80 1.94 -17.46 21.17
CA TYR A 80 1.48 -17.40 22.56
C TYR A 80 2.51 -18.07 23.49
N PRO A 81 2.53 -17.73 24.80
CA PRO A 81 3.30 -18.49 25.77
C PRO A 81 2.94 -19.98 25.69
N VAL A 82 3.95 -20.83 25.62
CA VAL A 82 3.77 -22.28 25.45
C VAL A 82 3.08 -22.86 26.69
N PRO A 83 1.93 -23.54 26.56
CA PRO A 83 1.31 -24.24 27.68
C PRO A 83 2.15 -25.46 28.07
N GLU A 84 2.16 -25.85 29.35
CA GLU A 84 2.99 -26.94 29.92
C GLU A 84 2.62 -28.38 29.46
N VAL A 85 2.00 -28.58 28.29
CA VAL A 85 1.45 -29.87 27.88
C VAL A 85 2.07 -30.41 26.58
N THR A 86 2.36 -31.72 26.59
CA THR A 86 3.09 -32.50 25.58
C THR A 86 2.42 -32.57 24.20
N PHE A 87 3.27 -32.54 23.18
CA PHE A 87 2.95 -32.67 21.74
C PHE A 87 2.09 -33.90 21.41
N PHE A 88 0.97 -33.68 20.71
CA PHE A 88 0.23 -34.75 20.04
C PHE A 88 0.55 -34.74 18.55
N THR A 89 1.26 -35.76 18.07
CA THR A 89 1.45 -36.00 16.64
C THR A 89 0.18 -36.59 16.03
N GLN A 90 -0.48 -35.86 15.13
CA GLN A 90 -1.58 -36.38 14.30
C GLN A 90 -1.10 -36.67 12.87
N ARG A 91 -1.68 -37.69 12.23
CA ARG A 91 -1.27 -38.21 10.90
C ARG A 91 -1.39 -37.16 9.79
N ARG A 92 -0.47 -37.24 8.81
CA ARG A 92 -0.42 -36.43 7.59
C ARG A 92 -1.79 -36.42 6.87
N ILE A 93 -2.34 -35.23 6.66
CA ILE A 93 -3.38 -34.97 5.67
C ILE A 93 -2.69 -34.23 4.52
N THR A 94 -2.65 -34.84 3.33
CA THR A 94 -2.09 -34.20 2.12
C THR A 94 -3.02 -33.08 1.66
N CYS A 95 -2.57 -31.83 1.76
CA CYS A 95 -3.29 -30.65 1.29
C CYS A 95 -3.15 -30.53 -0.24
N LEU A 96 -4.23 -30.77 -0.98
CA LEU A 96 -4.28 -30.69 -2.45
C LEU A 96 -4.84 -29.36 -2.98
N LEU A 97 -5.13 -28.38 -2.11
CA LEU A 97 -5.72 -27.10 -2.52
C LEU A 97 -4.65 -26.14 -3.01
N ARG A 98 -4.32 -26.24 -4.30
CA ARG A 98 -3.56 -25.22 -5.03
C ARG A 98 -4.53 -24.10 -5.42
N PHE A 99 -4.59 -23.03 -4.62
CA PHE A 99 -5.28 -21.79 -5.01
C PHE A 99 -4.48 -21.07 -6.11
N VAL A 100 -4.74 -21.40 -7.37
CA VAL A 100 -3.98 -20.87 -8.52
C VAL A 100 -4.49 -19.49 -8.96
N PHE A 101 -5.74 -19.13 -8.67
CA PHE A 101 -6.39 -17.95 -9.24
C PHE A 101 -5.85 -16.58 -8.77
N LEU A 102 -5.54 -16.39 -7.48
CA LEU A 102 -5.09 -15.07 -6.98
C LEU A 102 -3.68 -14.67 -7.49
N SER A 103 -2.80 -15.65 -7.73
CA SER A 103 -1.39 -15.37 -8.06
C SER A 103 -1.19 -14.66 -9.40
N SER A 104 -2.15 -14.80 -10.33
CA SER A 104 -2.15 -14.14 -11.63
C SER A 104 -2.33 -12.62 -11.49
N PHE A 105 -3.28 -12.19 -10.65
CA PHE A 105 -3.59 -10.76 -10.46
C PHE A 105 -2.47 -10.04 -9.72
N ILE A 106 -1.93 -10.65 -8.66
CA ILE A 106 -0.83 -10.09 -7.86
C ILE A 106 0.45 -9.88 -8.69
N ARG A 107 0.63 -10.58 -9.82
CA ARG A 107 1.82 -10.38 -10.67
C ARG A 107 1.68 -9.25 -11.69
N ARG A 108 0.45 -8.79 -11.96
CA ARG A 108 0.20 -7.74 -12.95
C ARG A 108 0.61 -6.36 -12.41
N LYS A 109 0.98 -5.48 -13.33
CA LYS A 109 1.40 -4.09 -13.08
C LYS A 109 0.60 -3.09 -13.93
N LEU A 110 -0.17 -3.61 -14.88
CA LEU A 110 -1.04 -2.89 -15.81
C LEU A 110 -2.48 -3.36 -15.58
N PRO A 111 -3.48 -2.53 -15.93
CA PRO A 111 -4.87 -2.88 -15.75
C PRO A 111 -5.22 -4.23 -16.37
N TYR A 112 -6.14 -4.96 -15.73
CA TYR A 112 -6.71 -6.17 -16.33
C TYR A 112 -7.72 -5.84 -17.44
N GLU A 113 -8.49 -4.76 -17.25
CA GLU A 113 -9.45 -4.22 -18.22
C GLU A 113 -8.88 -2.94 -18.82
N ASP A 114 -8.43 -3.02 -20.07
CA ASP A 114 -7.76 -1.97 -20.85
C ASP A 114 -7.95 -2.37 -22.32
N MET A 115 -8.92 -1.76 -23.02
CA MET A 115 -9.31 -2.21 -24.36
C MET A 115 -8.43 -1.62 -25.47
N ASP A 116 -7.98 -0.37 -25.30
CA ASP A 116 -7.15 0.34 -26.28
C ASP A 116 -5.63 0.16 -26.03
N GLY A 117 -5.25 -0.36 -24.87
CA GLY A 117 -3.87 -0.65 -24.51
C GLY A 117 -3.09 0.56 -24.01
N ASP A 118 -3.76 1.64 -23.62
CA ASP A 118 -3.14 2.91 -23.18
C ASP A 118 -2.64 2.87 -21.72
N LYS A 119 -2.91 1.76 -21.01
CA LYS A 119 -2.57 1.46 -19.61
C LYS A 119 -3.45 2.17 -18.57
N PHE A 120 -4.55 2.78 -18.95
CA PHE A 120 -5.59 3.30 -18.08
C PHE A 120 -6.83 2.38 -18.12
N SER A 121 -7.85 2.66 -17.31
CA SER A 121 -9.01 1.78 -17.20
C SER A 121 -10.25 2.51 -16.71
N VAL A 122 -11.41 2.02 -17.11
CA VAL A 122 -12.72 2.39 -16.55
C VAL A 122 -13.07 1.61 -15.27
N PHE A 123 -12.36 0.51 -14.98
CA PHE A 123 -12.59 -0.35 -13.82
C PHE A 123 -11.72 0.08 -12.62
N PRO A 124 -12.20 0.04 -11.36
CA PRO A 124 -11.46 0.57 -10.21
C PRO A 124 -10.20 -0.25 -9.88
N THR A 125 -10.40 -1.53 -9.62
CA THR A 125 -9.37 -2.38 -9.02
C THR A 125 -8.54 -3.10 -10.09
N LEU A 126 -7.75 -4.12 -9.72
CA LEU A 126 -6.96 -4.92 -10.68
C LEU A 126 -6.05 -4.04 -11.55
N ARG A 127 -5.38 -3.07 -10.91
CA ARG A 127 -4.52 -2.07 -11.54
C ARG A 127 -5.23 -1.02 -12.42
N GLY A 128 -6.55 -0.89 -12.28
CA GLY A 128 -7.36 0.13 -12.97
C GLY A 128 -7.34 1.52 -12.30
N TYR A 129 -8.48 2.23 -12.27
CA TYR A 129 -8.49 3.65 -11.90
C TYR A 129 -8.23 3.97 -10.42
N HIS A 130 -8.20 2.99 -9.51
CA HIS A 130 -7.64 3.23 -8.18
C HIS A 130 -6.14 3.59 -8.27
N TRP A 131 -5.46 3.08 -9.29
CA TRP A 131 -4.03 3.21 -9.50
C TRP A 131 -3.67 4.35 -10.43
N ARG A 132 -4.53 4.72 -11.38
CA ARG A 132 -4.29 5.78 -12.36
C ARG A 132 -5.56 6.57 -12.63
N GLY A 133 -5.46 7.71 -13.30
CA GLY A 133 -6.64 8.42 -13.81
C GLY A 133 -7.63 7.48 -14.51
N ARG A 134 -8.92 7.57 -14.19
CA ARG A 134 -9.91 6.79 -14.92
C ARG A 134 -9.89 7.21 -16.38
N ASP A 135 -9.84 6.23 -17.26
CA ASP A 135 -10.00 6.47 -18.68
C ASP A 135 -11.37 7.12 -18.96
N CYS A 136 -11.35 8.21 -19.72
CA CYS A 136 -12.55 8.92 -20.11
C CYS A 136 -13.24 8.28 -21.31
N ASP A 137 -12.48 7.62 -22.18
CA ASP A 137 -12.99 6.93 -23.35
C ASP A 137 -12.04 5.80 -23.78
N ASP A 138 -12.38 4.58 -23.36
CA ASP A 138 -11.70 3.31 -23.70
C ASP A 138 -11.93 2.92 -25.19
N GLN A 139 -12.39 3.87 -26.03
CA GLN A 139 -12.66 3.74 -27.46
C GLN A 139 -12.17 4.95 -28.32
N GLU A 140 -12.51 6.23 -28.03
CA GLU A 140 -12.05 7.46 -28.77
C GLU A 140 -12.25 8.81 -28.02
N ALA A 141 -11.29 9.77 -28.04
CA ALA A 141 -11.44 11.08 -27.35
C ALA A 141 -12.11 12.21 -28.18
N SER A 142 -13.07 12.97 -27.61
CA SER A 142 -13.34 14.35 -28.09
C SER A 142 -13.90 15.32 -27.02
N GLY A 143 -13.45 16.59 -27.07
CA GLY A 143 -13.79 17.63 -26.09
C GLY A 143 -13.66 19.06 -26.64
N VAL A 144 -14.54 19.44 -27.56
CA VAL A 144 -14.58 20.78 -28.19
C VAL A 144 -15.67 21.70 -27.63
N ASP A 145 -15.39 23.00 -27.55
CA ASP A 145 -16.39 24.00 -27.18
C ASP A 145 -17.36 24.27 -28.35
N PRO A 146 -18.68 24.10 -28.17
CA PRO A 146 -19.65 24.32 -29.24
C PRO A 146 -19.80 25.78 -29.69
N LYS A 147 -19.25 26.77 -28.97
CA LYS A 147 -19.36 28.19 -29.33
C LYS A 147 -18.38 28.64 -30.40
N ASP A 148 -17.20 28.06 -30.44
CA ASP A 148 -16.11 28.46 -31.35
C ASP A 148 -15.32 27.27 -31.92
N GLY A 149 -15.66 26.03 -31.55
CA GLY A 149 -15.03 24.82 -32.04
C GLY A 149 -13.63 24.56 -31.47
N ILE A 150 -13.14 25.39 -30.54
CA ILE A 150 -11.80 25.23 -29.94
C ILE A 150 -11.89 24.22 -28.79
N PRO A 151 -10.97 23.23 -28.70
CA PRO A 151 -10.88 22.33 -27.55
C PRO A 151 -10.82 23.09 -26.22
N TYR A 152 -11.64 22.68 -25.25
CA TYR A 152 -11.66 23.36 -23.95
C TYR A 152 -10.31 23.33 -23.23
N GLU A 153 -9.55 22.26 -23.42
CA GLU A 153 -8.19 22.15 -22.91
C GLU A 153 -7.28 23.24 -23.49
N GLN A 154 -7.39 23.53 -24.79
CA GLN A 154 -6.63 24.60 -25.42
C GLN A 154 -7.00 25.98 -24.86
N LYS A 155 -8.23 26.18 -24.37
CA LYS A 155 -8.68 27.44 -23.78
C LYS A 155 -8.25 27.62 -22.33
N PHE A 156 -8.39 26.56 -21.53
CA PHE A 156 -8.30 26.65 -20.07
C PHE A 156 -7.00 26.10 -19.50
N CYS A 157 -6.24 25.32 -20.29
CA CYS A 157 -5.09 24.56 -19.83
C CYS A 157 -3.84 24.91 -20.65
N THR A 158 -3.07 25.88 -20.16
CA THR A 158 -1.79 26.29 -20.78
C THR A 158 -0.60 25.53 -20.21
N GLU A 159 -0.58 25.32 -18.89
CA GLU A 159 0.39 24.51 -18.16
C GLU A 159 -0.37 23.50 -17.29
N SER A 160 0.04 22.24 -17.30
CA SER A 160 -0.44 21.18 -16.41
C SER A 160 0.70 20.19 -16.16
N LYS A 161 0.65 19.49 -15.03
CA LYS A 161 1.61 18.45 -14.69
C LYS A 161 0.93 17.30 -13.97
N GLY A 162 1.29 16.09 -14.38
CA GLY A 162 0.88 14.87 -13.70
C GLY A 162 1.71 14.63 -12.44
N VAL A 163 1.20 13.76 -11.58
CA VAL A 163 1.98 13.21 -10.45
C VAL A 163 2.09 11.70 -10.56
N ILE A 164 3.30 11.20 -10.38
CA ILE A 164 3.62 9.79 -10.53
C ILE A 164 4.42 9.38 -9.30
N ILE A 165 4.07 8.25 -8.69
CA ILE A 165 4.90 7.64 -7.65
C ILE A 165 5.47 6.32 -8.18
N LEU A 166 6.79 6.15 -8.07
CA LEU A 166 7.45 4.86 -8.09
C LEU A 166 7.63 4.45 -6.63
N GLY A 167 6.74 3.59 -6.13
CA GLY A 167 6.60 3.33 -4.69
C GLY A 167 6.59 1.85 -4.32
N ASP A 168 6.68 1.60 -3.02
CA ASP A 168 6.50 0.29 -2.42
C ASP A 168 5.09 0.15 -1.82
N SER A 169 4.93 -0.79 -0.88
CA SER A 169 3.68 -0.98 -0.14
C SER A 169 3.21 0.27 0.60
N ALA A 170 4.11 1.10 1.12
CA ALA A 170 3.72 2.35 1.77
C ALA A 170 3.23 3.38 0.74
N GLY A 171 3.88 3.45 -0.43
CA GLY A 171 3.44 4.31 -1.54
C GLY A 171 2.08 3.92 -2.14
N ALA A 172 1.75 2.63 -2.09
CA ALA A 172 0.44 2.10 -2.48
C ALA A 172 -0.62 2.21 -1.37
N HIS A 173 -0.22 2.62 -0.17
CA HIS A 173 -1.02 2.57 1.05
C HIS A 173 -1.57 1.16 1.36
N PHE A 174 -0.66 0.22 1.62
CA PHE A 174 -1.00 -1.11 2.11
C PHE A 174 -1.76 -1.01 3.43
N HIS A 175 -2.95 -1.59 3.49
CA HIS A 175 -3.79 -1.58 4.68
C HIS A 175 -4.63 -2.86 4.77
N ILE A 176 -4.54 -3.51 5.93
CA ILE A 176 -5.43 -4.61 6.30
C ILE A 176 -6.42 -4.06 7.34
N PRO A 177 -7.74 -4.08 7.06
CA PRO A 177 -8.73 -3.62 8.03
C PRO A 177 -8.63 -4.38 9.35
N PRO A 178 -8.36 -3.71 10.50
CA PRO A 178 -8.28 -4.38 11.80
C PRO A 178 -9.59 -5.07 12.19
N GLU A 179 -10.71 -4.65 11.63
CA GLU A 179 -12.03 -5.27 11.78
C GLU A 179 -12.02 -6.73 11.31
N TRP A 180 -11.21 -7.08 10.30
CA TRP A 180 -11.04 -8.46 9.82
C TRP A 180 -10.41 -9.37 10.88
N LEU A 181 -9.73 -8.78 11.87
CA LEU A 181 -9.02 -9.49 12.93
C LEU A 181 -9.61 -9.26 14.32
N THR A 182 -10.72 -8.54 14.43
CA THR A 182 -11.34 -8.15 15.71
C THR A 182 -12.68 -8.86 15.87
N ALA A 183 -12.66 -10.06 16.43
CA ALA A 183 -13.83 -10.94 16.53
C ALA A 183 -15.04 -10.28 17.21
N SER A 184 -14.82 -9.41 18.20
CA SER A 184 -15.89 -8.72 18.93
C SER A 184 -16.71 -7.74 18.08
N GLN A 185 -16.22 -7.36 16.89
CA GLN A 185 -16.87 -6.42 15.97
C GLN A 185 -17.22 -7.07 14.63
N MET A 186 -16.93 -8.36 14.47
CA MET A 186 -17.00 -9.05 13.19
C MET A 186 -18.45 -9.33 12.76
N SER A 187 -18.76 -9.06 11.50
CA SER A 187 -20.07 -9.29 10.89
C SER A 187 -19.94 -9.47 9.37
N VAL A 188 -21.06 -9.71 8.68
CA VAL A 188 -21.09 -9.72 7.19
C VAL A 188 -20.56 -8.41 6.61
N LYS A 189 -20.84 -7.26 7.25
CA LYS A 189 -20.36 -5.95 6.81
C LYS A 189 -18.84 -5.82 6.89
N THR A 190 -18.19 -6.58 7.78
CA THR A 190 -16.73 -6.56 7.96
C THR A 190 -16.00 -6.99 6.69
N PHE A 191 -16.57 -7.91 5.91
CA PHE A 191 -15.94 -8.46 4.70
C PHE A 191 -16.59 -7.99 3.40
N SER A 192 -17.44 -6.95 3.43
CA SER A 192 -18.15 -6.48 2.23
C SER A 192 -17.20 -5.94 1.15
N ASN A 193 -16.04 -5.42 1.55
CA ASN A 193 -14.98 -4.92 0.68
C ASN A 193 -13.88 -5.96 0.40
N LEU A 194 -13.95 -7.18 0.95
CA LEU A 194 -12.85 -8.16 0.89
C LEU A 194 -12.33 -8.40 -0.53
N LEU A 195 -13.23 -8.53 -1.50
CA LEU A 195 -12.84 -8.80 -2.88
C LEU A 195 -12.18 -7.61 -3.57
N GLU A 196 -12.63 -6.39 -3.27
CA GLU A 196 -12.06 -5.15 -3.79
C GLU A 196 -10.65 -4.95 -3.24
N VAL A 197 -10.49 -5.11 -1.93
CA VAL A 197 -9.21 -4.95 -1.25
C VAL A 197 -8.22 -6.03 -1.72
N VAL A 198 -8.67 -7.27 -1.90
CA VAL A 198 -7.80 -8.35 -2.43
C VAL A 198 -7.45 -8.13 -3.90
N SER A 199 -8.36 -7.60 -4.73
CA SER A 199 -8.08 -7.30 -6.14
C SER A 199 -7.14 -6.12 -6.32
N ASP A 200 -7.04 -5.24 -5.33
CA ASP A 200 -5.99 -4.22 -5.20
C ASP A 200 -4.81 -4.66 -4.34
N GLU A 201 -4.63 -5.97 -4.13
CA GLU A 201 -3.42 -6.51 -3.49
C GLU A 201 -3.23 -6.07 -2.02
N LEU A 202 -4.33 -5.71 -1.35
CA LEU A 202 -4.41 -5.08 -0.02
C LEU A 202 -3.89 -3.63 0.01
N ASP A 203 -3.67 -3.04 -1.16
CA ASP A 203 -3.28 -1.65 -1.33
C ASP A 203 -4.51 -0.75 -1.54
N TRP A 204 -4.37 0.52 -1.16
CA TRP A 204 -5.42 1.52 -1.24
C TRP A 204 -4.90 2.81 -1.87
N PRO A 205 -4.38 2.75 -3.12
CA PRO A 205 -3.75 3.89 -3.79
C PRO A 205 -4.67 5.11 -3.93
N GLN A 206 -5.99 4.87 -3.96
CA GLN A 206 -7.05 5.88 -3.98
C GLN A 206 -7.14 6.72 -2.68
N PHE A 207 -6.46 6.32 -1.61
CA PHE A 207 -6.32 7.10 -0.36
C PHE A 207 -4.85 7.50 -0.06
N SER A 208 -3.90 7.05 -0.87
CA SER A 208 -2.46 7.20 -0.62
C SER A 208 -1.95 8.64 -0.57
N GLU A 209 -0.79 8.80 0.07
CA GLU A 209 -0.05 10.07 0.24
C GLU A 209 0.16 10.84 -1.07
N VAL A 210 0.45 10.15 -2.17
CA VAL A 210 0.78 10.82 -3.43
C VAL A 210 -0.41 10.91 -4.37
N THR A 211 -1.16 9.82 -4.54
CA THR A 211 -2.19 9.71 -5.59
C THR A 211 -3.61 9.62 -5.06
N GLY A 212 -3.82 9.71 -3.74
CA GLY A 212 -5.15 9.58 -3.16
C GLY A 212 -6.13 10.62 -3.72
N PHE A 213 -7.36 10.21 -4.04
CA PHE A 213 -8.37 11.08 -4.66
C PHE A 213 -9.78 10.89 -4.09
N LEU A 214 -10.03 9.79 -3.36
CA LEU A 214 -11.29 9.54 -2.66
C LEU A 214 -11.19 9.91 -1.18
N ASN A 215 -12.33 10.17 -0.55
CA ASN A 215 -12.38 10.31 0.91
C ASN A 215 -12.13 8.96 1.59
N SER A 216 -11.20 8.93 2.53
CA SER A 216 -10.85 7.72 3.28
C SER A 216 -12.07 7.06 3.91
N THR A 217 -12.17 5.74 3.74
CA THR A 217 -13.12 4.86 4.42
C THR A 217 -12.46 3.97 5.48
N VAL A 218 -11.14 4.07 5.65
CA VAL A 218 -10.31 3.22 6.52
C VAL A 218 -9.84 3.94 7.79
N GLY A 219 -10.45 5.09 8.08
CA GLY A 219 -10.06 5.99 9.17
C GLY A 219 -9.13 7.11 8.71
N GLY A 220 -8.98 8.15 9.53
CA GLY A 220 -8.27 9.37 9.12
C GLY A 220 -9.02 10.13 8.02
N TRP A 221 -8.28 10.85 7.18
CA TRP A 221 -8.80 11.59 6.03
C TRP A 221 -7.81 11.51 4.88
N THR A 222 -8.25 11.84 3.66
CA THR A 222 -7.37 11.86 2.49
C THR A 222 -6.86 13.27 2.26
N GLU A 223 -5.55 13.43 2.34
CA GLU A 223 -4.81 14.51 1.70
C GLU A 223 -3.75 13.86 0.83
N SER A 224 -3.51 14.42 -0.35
CA SER A 224 -2.52 13.86 -1.27
C SER A 224 -1.87 14.94 -2.12
N ILE A 225 -0.67 14.64 -2.64
CA ILE A 225 0.02 15.51 -3.59
C ILE A 225 -0.83 15.73 -4.85
N TYR A 226 -1.53 14.68 -5.33
CA TYR A 226 -2.47 14.78 -6.44
C TYR A 226 -3.60 15.80 -6.16
N LEU A 227 -4.25 15.72 -5.00
CA LEU A 227 -5.35 16.64 -4.67
C LEU A 227 -4.85 18.08 -4.53
N GLU A 228 -3.64 18.29 -4.00
CA GLU A 228 -3.05 19.62 -3.94
C GLU A 228 -2.72 20.19 -5.32
N LEU A 229 -2.17 19.35 -6.22
CA LEU A 229 -1.96 19.72 -7.62
C LEU A 229 -3.27 20.05 -8.34
N LEU A 230 -4.32 19.24 -8.11
CA LEU A 230 -5.66 19.47 -8.67
C LEU A 230 -6.29 20.77 -8.16
N ARG A 231 -6.18 21.07 -6.87
CA ARG A 231 -6.66 22.33 -6.28
C ARG A 231 -5.94 23.53 -6.87
N ARG A 232 -4.62 23.40 -7.09
CA ARG A 232 -3.79 24.45 -7.70
C ARG A 232 -4.14 24.67 -9.18
N ASN A 233 -4.48 23.61 -9.89
CA ASN A 233 -4.90 23.68 -11.29
C ASN A 233 -5.82 22.52 -11.65
N ARG A 234 -7.07 22.84 -11.95
CA ARG A 234 -8.10 21.87 -12.33
C ARG A 234 -7.78 21.12 -13.62
N CYS A 235 -6.88 21.61 -14.45
CA CYS A 235 -6.41 20.90 -15.64
C CYS A 235 -5.60 19.62 -15.34
N ASN A 236 -5.17 19.42 -14.09
CA ASN A 236 -4.49 18.19 -13.67
C ASN A 236 -5.48 17.06 -13.31
N HIS A 237 -6.78 17.24 -13.52
CA HIS A 237 -7.79 16.23 -13.19
C HIS A 237 -7.46 14.90 -13.85
N ARG A 238 -7.45 13.83 -13.04
CA ARG A 238 -7.08 12.45 -13.39
C ARG A 238 -5.61 12.23 -13.80
N ASP A 239 -4.75 13.24 -13.80
CA ASP A 239 -3.33 13.07 -14.14
C ASP A 239 -2.50 12.57 -12.94
N TYR A 240 -2.81 11.35 -12.47
CA TYR A 240 -2.06 10.63 -11.45
C TYR A 240 -1.74 9.19 -11.88
N GLN A 241 -0.58 8.68 -11.45
CA GLN A 241 -0.20 7.28 -11.61
C GLN A 241 0.52 6.77 -10.37
N ASN A 242 -0.05 5.74 -9.73
CA ASN A 242 0.54 5.01 -8.62
C ASN A 242 1.23 3.74 -9.15
N LEU A 243 2.50 3.88 -9.50
CA LEU A 243 3.33 2.77 -9.93
C LEU A 243 4.03 2.19 -8.71
N SER A 244 3.23 1.61 -7.80
CA SER A 244 3.73 1.02 -6.56
C SER A 244 3.46 -0.48 -6.47
N LYS A 245 4.33 -1.21 -5.77
CA LYS A 245 4.17 -2.65 -5.58
C LYS A 245 4.64 -3.10 -4.20
N ASN A 246 3.87 -3.99 -3.58
CA ASN A 246 4.27 -4.66 -2.36
C ASN A 246 5.61 -5.40 -2.54
N GLY A 247 6.61 -5.03 -1.75
CA GLY A 247 7.98 -5.55 -1.85
C GLY A 247 8.88 -4.87 -2.91
N ALA A 248 8.45 -3.75 -3.51
CA ALA A 248 9.30 -2.98 -4.40
C ALA A 248 10.50 -2.39 -3.65
N ALA A 249 11.68 -2.52 -4.23
CA ALA A 249 12.95 -1.99 -3.75
C ALA A 249 13.76 -1.47 -4.95
N SER A 250 14.86 -0.75 -4.71
CA SER A 250 15.70 -0.24 -5.80
C SER A 250 16.10 -1.35 -6.80
N GLY A 251 16.38 -2.57 -6.31
CA GLY A 251 16.84 -3.68 -7.13
C GLY A 251 15.80 -4.29 -8.08
N ASN A 252 14.50 -4.01 -7.89
CA ASN A 252 13.42 -4.58 -8.71
C ASN A 252 12.43 -3.54 -9.28
N ILE A 253 12.66 -2.25 -9.01
CA ILE A 253 11.76 -1.16 -9.42
C ILE A 253 11.71 -0.96 -10.94
N GLN A 254 12.74 -1.39 -11.67
CA GLN A 254 12.83 -1.22 -13.12
C GLN A 254 11.61 -1.77 -13.85
N ASP A 255 11.17 -2.99 -13.51
CA ASP A 255 10.01 -3.62 -14.15
C ASP A 255 8.70 -2.84 -13.91
N LEU A 256 8.64 -2.05 -12.84
CA LEU A 256 7.50 -1.22 -12.50
C LEU A 256 7.59 0.14 -13.19
N ALA A 257 8.80 0.71 -13.31
CA ALA A 257 9.05 1.90 -14.12
C ALA A 257 8.64 1.67 -15.59
N GLU A 258 8.83 0.47 -16.13
CA GLU A 258 8.40 0.11 -17.48
C GLU A 258 6.87 0.09 -17.68
N SER A 259 6.11 0.04 -16.59
CA SER A 259 4.64 0.17 -16.63
C SER A 259 4.16 1.62 -16.77
N LEU A 260 5.05 2.60 -16.68
CA LEU A 260 4.76 4.03 -16.83
C LEU A 260 3.97 4.32 -18.12
N ALA A 261 2.89 5.09 -18.00
CA ALA A 261 2.18 5.67 -19.14
C ALA A 261 2.57 7.14 -19.27
N ARG A 262 3.67 7.42 -19.96
CA ARG A 262 4.04 8.78 -20.32
C ARG A 262 4.80 8.82 -21.63
N SER A 263 4.30 9.60 -22.58
CA SER A 263 4.94 9.87 -23.86
C SER A 263 5.66 11.20 -23.80
N GLN A 264 6.96 11.18 -24.10
CA GLN A 264 7.78 12.38 -24.20
C GLN A 264 7.27 13.39 -25.25
N GLN A 265 6.60 12.90 -26.30
CA GLN A 265 6.15 13.71 -27.42
C GLN A 265 4.75 14.31 -27.20
N PHE A 266 3.85 13.55 -26.58
CA PHE A 266 2.42 13.88 -26.55
C PHE A 266 1.95 14.36 -25.18
N ASP A 267 2.60 13.91 -24.11
CA ASP A 267 2.10 14.17 -22.77
C ASP A 267 2.76 15.37 -22.13
N LYS A 268 2.06 15.91 -21.13
CA LYS A 268 2.57 17.00 -20.30
C LYS A 268 3.65 16.50 -19.35
N PRO A 269 4.56 17.36 -18.86
CA PRO A 269 5.54 16.97 -17.86
C PRO A 269 4.90 16.40 -16.58
N ALA A 270 5.68 15.67 -15.79
CA ALA A 270 5.21 15.07 -14.54
C ALA A 270 6.17 15.35 -13.37
N ILE A 271 5.63 15.34 -12.16
CA ILE A 271 6.38 15.24 -10.92
C ILE A 271 6.43 13.76 -10.54
N VAL A 272 7.60 13.15 -10.61
CA VAL A 272 7.83 11.75 -10.25
C VAL A 272 8.45 11.67 -8.86
N ILE A 273 7.77 11.00 -7.94
CA ILE A 273 8.26 10.72 -6.59
C ILE A 273 8.81 9.29 -6.57
N PHE A 274 10.13 9.17 -6.41
CA PHE A 274 10.79 7.88 -6.21
C PHE A 274 10.86 7.58 -4.71
N ALA A 275 10.03 6.66 -4.24
CA ALA A 275 9.79 6.39 -2.82
C ALA A 275 10.00 4.91 -2.47
N MET A 276 11.24 4.42 -2.63
CA MET A 276 11.68 3.11 -2.12
C MET A 276 12.12 3.27 -0.66
N ILE A 277 11.16 3.37 0.26
CA ILE A 277 11.43 3.92 1.59
C ILE A 277 11.80 2.87 2.65
N GLY A 278 11.74 1.58 2.33
CA GLY A 278 12.03 0.50 3.28
C GLY A 278 12.68 -0.77 2.71
N ASN A 279 12.18 -1.33 1.61
CA ASN A 279 12.52 -2.72 1.20
C ASN A 279 14.00 -2.98 0.88
N ASP A 280 14.79 -1.95 0.59
CA ASP A 280 16.24 -2.07 0.46
C ASP A 280 16.96 -2.43 1.79
N VAL A 281 16.29 -2.22 2.94
CA VAL A 281 16.77 -2.59 4.28
C VAL A 281 15.81 -3.51 5.06
N CYS A 282 14.63 -3.78 4.50
CA CYS A 282 13.60 -4.61 5.11
C CYS A 282 13.53 -5.98 4.44
N ASN A 283 13.78 -7.05 5.19
CA ASN A 283 13.69 -8.39 4.63
C ASN A 283 13.39 -9.46 5.70
N GLY A 284 12.84 -10.59 5.27
CA GLY A 284 12.48 -11.72 6.14
C GLY A 284 13.61 -12.74 6.38
N SER A 285 14.86 -12.39 6.07
CA SER A 285 15.99 -13.35 6.18
C SER A 285 16.51 -13.43 7.61
N PRO A 286 16.94 -14.62 8.09
CA PRO A 286 17.55 -14.76 9.42
C PRO A 286 18.81 -13.89 9.59
N ASP A 287 19.67 -13.86 8.57
CA ASP A 287 20.74 -12.87 8.46
C ASP A 287 20.26 -11.68 7.64
N THR A 288 19.59 -10.75 8.33
CA THR A 288 18.97 -9.60 7.68
C THR A 288 19.99 -8.66 7.03
N LEU A 289 21.18 -8.50 7.63
CA LEU A 289 22.18 -7.51 7.24
C LEU A 289 22.85 -7.87 5.90
N GLU A 290 23.14 -9.15 5.68
CA GLU A 290 23.74 -9.64 4.44
C GLU A 290 22.81 -9.39 3.22
N LYS A 291 21.50 -9.40 3.45
CA LYS A 291 20.49 -9.27 2.38
C LYS A 291 20.04 -7.84 2.09
N MET A 292 20.54 -6.86 2.84
CA MET A 292 20.25 -5.45 2.57
C MET A 292 21.03 -4.97 1.35
N THR A 293 20.41 -4.10 0.55
CA THR A 293 21.03 -3.44 -0.59
C THR A 293 22.29 -2.70 -0.15
N GLN A 294 23.39 -2.89 -0.88
CA GLN A 294 24.65 -2.20 -0.63
C GLN A 294 24.64 -0.81 -1.28
N PRO A 295 25.40 0.18 -0.76
CA PRO A 295 25.45 1.53 -1.32
C PRO A 295 25.73 1.59 -2.83
N GLU A 296 26.66 0.75 -3.32
CA GLU A 296 27.02 0.69 -4.75
C GLU A 296 25.88 0.11 -5.59
N GLN A 297 25.15 -0.86 -5.03
CA GLN A 297 23.96 -1.43 -5.67
C GLN A 297 22.83 -0.40 -5.73
N MET A 298 22.58 0.32 -4.63
CA MET A 298 21.59 1.40 -4.59
C MET A 298 21.90 2.45 -5.67
N HIS A 299 23.17 2.86 -5.78
CA HIS A 299 23.59 3.81 -6.81
C HIS A 299 23.31 3.28 -8.22
N SER A 300 23.76 2.06 -8.53
CA SER A 300 23.57 1.45 -9.85
C SER A 300 22.08 1.26 -10.19
N ASN A 301 21.29 0.83 -9.22
CA ASN A 301 19.86 0.56 -9.40
C ASN A 301 19.09 1.84 -9.69
N VAL A 302 19.28 2.87 -8.87
CA VAL A 302 18.60 4.16 -9.01
C VAL A 302 19.00 4.84 -10.31
N LYS A 303 20.30 4.84 -10.65
CA LYS A 303 20.79 5.42 -11.91
C LYS A 303 20.14 4.75 -13.13
N LYS A 304 20.05 3.42 -13.15
CA LYS A 304 19.36 2.68 -14.22
C LYS A 304 17.92 3.14 -14.40
N THR A 305 17.18 3.33 -13.30
CA THR A 305 15.80 3.81 -13.36
C THR A 305 15.71 5.27 -13.81
N LEU A 306 16.61 6.14 -13.34
CA LEU A 306 16.64 7.54 -13.76
C LEU A 306 16.99 7.68 -15.26
N ASP A 307 17.93 6.89 -15.77
CA ASP A 307 18.27 6.83 -17.20
C ASP A 307 17.06 6.37 -18.02
N TYR A 308 16.28 5.40 -17.50
CA TYR A 308 15.02 5.00 -18.12
C TYR A 308 14.02 6.17 -18.15
N LEU A 309 13.81 6.84 -17.02
CA LEU A 309 12.89 7.97 -16.92
C LEU A 309 13.27 9.11 -17.86
N ASP A 310 14.57 9.39 -18.06
CA ASP A 310 15.00 10.52 -18.91
C ASP A 310 14.65 10.28 -20.38
N ASN A 311 14.57 9.01 -20.79
CA ASN A 311 14.15 8.64 -22.14
C ASN A 311 12.63 8.61 -22.34
N HIS A 312 11.82 8.75 -21.28
CA HIS A 312 10.35 8.62 -21.36
C HIS A 312 9.61 9.88 -20.90
N LEU A 313 10.17 10.63 -19.95
CA LEU A 313 9.52 11.81 -19.41
C LEU A 313 9.62 13.01 -20.37
N PRO A 314 8.53 13.77 -20.58
CA PRO A 314 8.57 15.03 -21.28
C PRO A 314 9.51 16.03 -20.60
N LYS A 315 10.15 16.88 -21.41
CA LYS A 315 11.04 17.93 -20.91
C LYS A 315 10.30 18.89 -19.99
N GLY A 316 10.91 19.22 -18.86
CA GLY A 316 10.32 20.05 -17.81
C GLY A 316 9.62 19.22 -16.71
N SER A 317 9.88 17.91 -16.68
CA SER A 317 9.48 17.04 -15.59
C SER A 317 10.40 17.24 -14.39
N HIS A 318 10.03 16.68 -13.24
CA HIS A 318 10.79 16.78 -12.01
C HIS A 318 10.83 15.42 -11.33
N VAL A 319 11.99 14.96 -10.88
CA VAL A 319 12.11 13.70 -10.13
C VAL A 319 12.58 14.02 -8.71
N ILE A 320 11.86 13.49 -7.72
CA ILE A 320 12.16 13.68 -6.29
C ILE A 320 12.50 12.31 -5.69
N LEU A 321 13.74 12.16 -5.25
CA LEU A 321 14.20 10.98 -4.52
C LEU A 321 13.88 11.15 -3.03
N ILE A 322 13.10 10.22 -2.49
CA ILE A 322 12.73 10.19 -1.07
C ILE A 322 13.71 9.30 -0.29
N GLY A 323 14.31 9.84 0.77
CA GLY A 323 15.19 9.08 1.66
C GLY A 323 14.45 7.97 2.42
N LEU A 324 15.16 6.92 2.80
CA LEU A 324 14.63 5.80 3.58
C LEU A 324 14.28 6.23 5.01
N VAL A 325 13.32 5.52 5.61
CA VAL A 325 12.82 5.81 6.96
C VAL A 325 13.69 5.17 8.05
N ASP A 326 13.84 5.87 9.18
CA ASP A 326 14.40 5.29 10.40
C ASP A 326 13.38 4.36 11.09
N GLY A 327 13.51 3.06 10.84
CA GLY A 327 12.60 2.04 11.35
C GLY A 327 12.57 1.84 12.86
N ARG A 328 13.50 2.44 13.64
CA ARG A 328 13.47 2.37 15.12
C ARG A 328 12.16 2.89 15.71
N PHE A 329 11.57 3.87 15.04
CA PHE A 329 10.27 4.44 15.36
C PHE A 329 9.19 3.38 15.61
N LEU A 330 9.20 2.30 14.82
CA LEU A 330 8.19 1.24 14.92
C LEU A 330 8.31 0.47 16.24
N TRP A 331 9.52 0.01 16.56
CA TRP A 331 9.78 -0.72 17.80
C TRP A 331 9.43 0.14 19.01
N ASP A 332 9.93 1.37 19.05
CA ASP A 332 9.78 2.28 20.18
C ASP A 332 8.31 2.54 20.54
N ASN A 333 7.43 2.55 19.53
CA ASN A 333 6.02 2.88 19.70
C ASN A 333 5.08 1.66 19.80
N LEU A 334 5.48 0.47 19.32
CA LEU A 334 4.57 -0.68 19.25
C LEU A 334 4.94 -1.87 20.15
N HIS A 335 6.20 -2.06 20.53
CA HIS A 335 6.66 -3.31 21.20
C HIS A 335 5.91 -3.65 22.52
N LYS A 336 5.32 -2.65 23.18
CA LYS A 336 4.51 -2.84 24.40
C LYS A 336 3.01 -2.95 24.15
N ARG A 337 2.53 -2.59 22.96
CA ARG A 337 1.11 -2.53 22.60
C ARG A 337 0.60 -3.88 22.10
N TYR A 338 -0.69 -4.13 22.31
CA TYR A 338 -1.34 -5.34 21.80
C TYR A 338 -1.64 -5.20 20.32
N HIS A 339 -1.28 -6.22 19.55
CA HIS A 339 -1.73 -6.38 18.17
C HIS A 339 -3.25 -6.65 18.15
N PRO A 340 -4.02 -6.33 17.09
CA PRO A 340 -5.47 -6.57 17.02
C PRO A 340 -5.89 -7.98 17.46
N LEU A 341 -5.22 -9.03 16.99
CA LEU A 341 -5.43 -10.42 17.42
C LEU A 341 -5.20 -10.69 18.93
N GLY A 342 -4.52 -9.80 19.64
CA GLY A 342 -4.23 -9.89 21.07
C GLY A 342 -5.19 -9.13 21.98
N THR A 343 -6.05 -8.27 21.42
CA THR A 343 -6.87 -7.31 22.18
C THR A 343 -7.96 -7.94 23.02
N TYR A 344 -8.60 -9.02 22.54
CA TYR A 344 -9.75 -9.61 23.22
C TYR A 344 -9.39 -10.33 24.54
N ASN A 345 -8.32 -11.14 24.54
CA ASN A 345 -7.98 -11.99 25.70
C ASN A 345 -6.73 -11.55 26.46
N ASN A 346 -6.10 -10.42 26.12
CA ASN A 346 -4.80 -10.00 26.69
C ASN A 346 -3.75 -11.13 26.74
N LYS A 347 -3.77 -12.08 25.77
CA LYS A 347 -2.90 -13.28 25.75
C LYS A 347 -1.41 -12.98 25.46
N ASN A 348 -0.88 -11.82 25.87
CA ASN A 348 0.49 -11.38 25.62
C ASN A 348 0.92 -11.35 24.13
N ASN A 349 -0.05 -11.26 23.22
CA ASN A 349 0.19 -11.08 21.79
C ASN A 349 0.42 -9.59 21.47
N LYS A 350 1.64 -9.14 21.79
CA LYS A 350 2.16 -7.82 21.45
C LYS A 350 2.75 -7.82 20.04
N HIS A 351 2.95 -6.65 19.44
CA HIS A 351 3.72 -6.55 18.20
C HIS A 351 5.13 -7.13 18.40
N ARG A 352 5.48 -8.15 17.61
CA ARG A 352 6.73 -8.92 17.75
C ARG A 352 7.51 -9.07 16.43
N LEU A 353 6.91 -8.76 15.30
CA LEU A 353 7.54 -8.89 13.99
C LEU A 353 7.94 -7.51 13.48
N PHE A 354 9.23 -7.19 13.56
CA PHE A 354 9.81 -5.99 12.98
C PHE A 354 10.86 -6.42 11.97
N LEU A 355 10.55 -6.27 10.68
CA LEU A 355 11.36 -6.79 9.56
C LEU A 355 12.54 -5.89 9.18
N CYS A 356 12.71 -4.74 9.86
CA CYS A 356 13.65 -3.69 9.47
C CYS A 356 14.32 -3.07 10.70
N PHE A 357 15.56 -3.47 10.98
CA PHE A 357 16.23 -3.10 12.23
C PHE A 357 17.59 -2.39 12.06
N SER A 358 17.99 -2.02 10.82
CA SER A 358 19.28 -1.37 10.57
C SER A 358 19.13 0.11 10.15
N PRO A 359 19.03 1.05 11.11
CA PRO A 359 18.99 2.49 10.81
C PRO A 359 20.29 2.96 10.15
N GLN A 360 21.43 2.32 10.45
CA GLN A 360 22.71 2.69 9.83
C GLN A 360 22.69 2.47 8.31
N ARG A 361 22.17 1.33 7.84
CA ARG A 361 22.08 1.07 6.39
C ARG A 361 21.08 2.02 5.75
N ALA A 362 19.93 2.28 6.36
CA ALA A 362 18.95 3.23 5.84
C ALA A 362 19.57 4.61 5.61
N LEU A 363 20.30 5.14 6.60
CA LEU A 363 21.01 6.42 6.50
C LEU A 363 22.08 6.42 5.41
N GLN A 364 22.82 5.31 5.24
CA GLN A 364 23.80 5.16 4.16
C GLN A 364 23.12 5.25 2.79
N LEU A 365 22.04 4.50 2.57
CA LEU A 365 21.32 4.48 1.29
C LEU A 365 20.65 5.83 0.99
N SER A 366 20.09 6.50 2.00
CA SER A 366 19.59 7.87 1.90
C SER A 366 20.68 8.86 1.49
N SER A 367 21.91 8.71 2.02
CA SER A 367 23.04 9.53 1.59
C SER A 367 23.41 9.29 0.12
N ILE A 368 23.31 8.06 -0.38
CA ILE A 368 23.54 7.75 -1.79
C ILE A 368 22.47 8.42 -2.68
N LEU A 369 21.20 8.34 -2.30
CA LEU A 369 20.12 9.04 -3.01
C LEU A 369 20.37 10.56 -3.07
N LYS A 370 20.81 11.15 -1.96
CA LYS A 370 21.16 12.56 -1.88
C LYS A 370 22.34 12.92 -2.77
N GLU A 371 23.37 12.08 -2.79
CA GLU A 371 24.54 12.26 -3.67
C GLU A 371 24.11 12.27 -5.14
N ILE A 372 23.35 11.25 -5.58
CA ILE A 372 22.84 11.13 -6.96
C ILE A 372 22.07 12.39 -7.35
N ALA A 373 21.17 12.88 -6.50
CA ALA A 373 20.40 14.10 -6.80
C ALA A 373 21.27 15.34 -7.00
N THR A 374 22.42 15.41 -6.33
CA THR A 374 23.34 16.54 -6.47
C THR A 374 24.34 16.40 -7.62
N SER A 375 24.78 15.17 -7.93
CA SER A 375 25.85 14.90 -8.89
C SER A 375 25.36 14.63 -10.31
N GLU A 376 24.24 13.91 -10.47
CA GLU A 376 23.73 13.50 -11.78
C GLU A 376 22.86 14.61 -12.42
N LYS A 377 22.84 14.64 -13.75
CA LYS A 377 22.04 15.59 -14.54
C LYS A 377 21.38 14.87 -15.70
N TYR A 378 20.12 15.23 -15.93
CA TYR A 378 19.26 14.63 -16.94
C TYR A 378 18.71 15.71 -17.87
N ALA A 379 18.37 15.35 -19.10
CA ALA A 379 17.97 16.32 -20.12
C ALA A 379 16.51 16.77 -19.96
N ASN A 380 15.65 15.89 -19.46
CA ASN A 380 14.20 16.09 -19.45
C ASN A 380 13.62 16.42 -18.08
N PHE A 381 14.38 16.21 -17.01
CA PHE A 381 13.98 16.59 -15.65
C PHE A 381 15.14 17.10 -14.81
N ASP A 382 14.80 17.91 -13.80
CA ASP A 382 15.71 18.13 -12.68
C ASP A 382 15.51 17.04 -11.61
N LEU A 383 16.55 16.83 -10.82
CA LEU A 383 16.60 15.80 -9.80
C LEU A 383 16.75 16.45 -8.43
N LEU A 384 15.85 16.09 -7.53
CA LEU A 384 15.75 16.64 -6.18
C LEU A 384 15.83 15.49 -5.17
N TYR A 385 16.25 15.83 -3.95
CA TYR A 385 16.28 14.89 -2.82
C TYR A 385 15.51 15.47 -1.65
N LEU A 386 14.71 14.64 -1.00
CA LEU A 386 13.98 14.98 0.20
C LEU A 386 14.08 13.85 1.22
N ASP A 387 14.51 14.17 2.45
CA ASP A 387 14.41 13.24 3.57
C ASP A 387 12.92 12.96 3.89
N TYR A 388 12.56 11.70 4.14
CA TYR A 388 11.19 11.37 4.53
C TYR A 388 10.83 12.08 5.84
N PRO A 389 9.75 12.89 5.89
CA PRO A 389 9.50 13.83 6.98
C PRO A 389 8.86 13.19 8.23
N LEU A 390 9.35 12.02 8.67
CA LEU A 390 8.77 11.27 9.79
C LEU A 390 8.71 12.10 11.08
N LYS A 391 9.77 12.85 11.37
CA LYS A 391 9.84 13.67 12.59
C LYS A 391 8.76 14.76 12.56
N GLU A 392 8.63 15.46 11.44
CA GLU A 392 7.63 16.52 11.26
C GLU A 392 6.19 15.98 11.31
N ILE A 393 5.96 14.77 10.77
CA ILE A 393 4.66 14.06 10.87
C ILE A 393 4.32 13.82 12.34
N VAL A 394 5.26 13.26 13.12
CA VAL A 394 5.06 12.98 14.55
C VAL A 394 4.79 14.26 15.33
N GLU A 395 5.59 15.31 15.11
CA GLU A 395 5.41 16.60 15.77
C GLU A 395 4.06 17.25 15.42
N MET A 396 3.61 17.12 14.17
CA MET A 396 2.30 17.63 13.74
C MET A 396 1.16 16.84 14.40
N TRP A 397 1.28 15.52 14.50
CA TRP A 397 0.27 14.67 15.13
C TRP A 397 0.17 14.92 16.64
N GLN A 398 1.30 15.08 17.32
CA GLN A 398 1.33 15.43 18.74
C GLN A 398 0.67 16.78 19.02
N LYS A 399 0.79 17.75 18.10
CA LYS A 399 0.07 19.04 18.20
C LYS A 399 -1.44 18.89 18.10
N PHE A 400 -1.93 17.83 17.44
CA PHE A 400 -3.35 17.46 17.44
C PHE A 400 -3.78 16.64 18.66
N GLY A 401 -2.88 16.44 19.63
CA GLY A 401 -3.15 15.62 20.83
C GLY A 401 -3.02 14.12 20.58
N GLY A 402 -2.43 13.73 19.45
CA GLY A 402 -2.23 12.34 19.08
C GLY A 402 -0.92 11.74 19.61
N GLU A 403 -0.87 10.41 19.63
CA GLU A 403 0.29 9.63 20.04
C GLU A 403 0.95 8.96 18.84
N PRO A 404 2.29 8.80 18.81
CA PRO A 404 2.98 8.35 17.59
C PRO A 404 2.61 6.94 17.12
N TRP A 405 2.21 6.04 18.03
CA TRP A 405 1.74 4.70 17.65
C TRP A 405 0.48 4.71 16.78
N GLN A 406 -0.30 5.81 16.80
CA GLN A 406 -1.51 5.98 15.99
C GLN A 406 -1.20 6.34 14.53
N LEU A 407 0.08 6.48 14.16
CA LEU A 407 0.54 6.75 12.80
C LEU A 407 0.93 5.48 12.05
N ILE A 408 0.88 4.32 12.71
CA ILE A 408 1.30 3.03 12.17
C ILE A 408 0.06 2.18 11.91
N GLU A 409 0.08 1.41 10.83
CA GLU A 409 -0.94 0.42 10.51
C GLU A 409 -1.10 -0.59 11.65
N PRO A 410 -2.30 -0.77 12.23
CA PRO A 410 -2.48 -1.57 13.43
C PRO A 410 -2.29 -3.07 13.18
N VAL A 411 -2.53 -3.57 11.97
CA VAL A 411 -2.43 -5.00 11.66
C VAL A 411 -0.98 -5.40 11.37
N ASP A 412 -0.30 -4.76 10.42
CA ASP A 412 1.08 -5.13 10.15
C ASP A 412 2.07 -4.56 11.18
N GLY A 413 1.72 -3.46 11.86
CA GLY A 413 2.60 -2.78 12.82
C GLY A 413 3.86 -2.22 12.17
N PHE A 414 3.79 -1.86 10.89
CA PHE A 414 4.94 -1.55 10.06
C PHE A 414 4.69 -0.33 9.17
N HIS A 415 3.65 -0.33 8.34
CA HIS A 415 3.44 0.73 7.36
C HIS A 415 2.89 2.02 8.01
N PRO A 416 3.17 3.21 7.42
CA PRO A 416 2.45 4.41 7.77
C PRO A 416 0.96 4.25 7.39
N ASN A 417 0.07 4.63 8.30
CA ASN A 417 -1.36 4.55 8.05
C ASN A 417 -1.91 5.83 7.38
N GLN A 418 -3.22 5.86 7.14
CA GLN A 418 -3.88 6.98 6.48
C GLN A 418 -3.63 8.36 7.13
N ILE A 419 -3.53 8.43 8.46
CA ILE A 419 -3.22 9.70 9.15
C ILE A 419 -1.79 10.13 8.82
N ALA A 420 -0.83 9.21 8.91
CA ALA A 420 0.56 9.49 8.57
C ALA A 420 0.70 9.93 7.11
N SER A 421 0.06 9.23 6.17
CA SER A 421 0.05 9.59 4.74
C SER A 421 -0.54 10.98 4.49
N ALA A 422 -1.66 11.34 5.13
CA ALA A 422 -2.27 12.66 4.95
C ALA A 422 -1.39 13.80 5.51
N LEU A 423 -0.75 13.57 6.66
CA LEU A 423 0.19 14.55 7.24
C LEU A 423 1.47 14.66 6.39
N ALA A 424 1.99 13.54 5.90
CA ALA A 424 3.17 13.49 5.03
C ALA A 424 2.92 14.29 3.75
N ALA A 425 1.80 14.04 3.05
CA ALA A 425 1.42 14.77 1.84
C ALA A 425 1.40 16.28 2.07
N LYS A 426 0.78 16.72 3.18
CA LYS A 426 0.73 18.14 3.55
C LYS A 426 2.12 18.74 3.80
N ILE A 427 2.98 18.02 4.52
CA ILE A 427 4.33 18.50 4.85
C ILE A 427 5.20 18.56 3.58
N ILE A 428 5.18 17.53 2.74
CA ILE A 428 5.92 17.48 1.49
C ILE A 428 5.44 18.60 0.56
N TRP A 429 4.13 18.81 0.44
CA TRP A 429 3.57 19.91 -0.34
C TRP A 429 4.05 21.28 0.13
N GLN A 430 4.08 21.51 1.45
CA GLN A 430 4.60 22.75 2.02
C GLN A 430 6.08 22.95 1.73
N LYS A 431 6.89 21.89 1.78
CA LYS A 431 8.30 21.94 1.40
C LYS A 431 8.47 22.25 -0.09
N LEU A 432 7.68 21.62 -0.96
CA LEU A 432 7.70 21.93 -2.40
C LEU A 432 7.35 23.39 -2.69
N LEU A 433 6.36 23.95 -1.99
CA LEU A 433 5.98 25.36 -2.14
C LEU A 433 7.10 26.32 -1.68
N HIS A 434 7.83 25.98 -0.63
CA HIS A 434 8.84 26.84 -0.03
C HIS A 434 10.21 26.70 -0.71
N ASP A 435 10.70 25.47 -0.85
CA ASP A 435 12.07 25.16 -1.25
C ASP A 435 12.20 25.09 -2.78
N TRP A 436 11.18 24.57 -3.47
CA TRP A 436 11.22 24.31 -4.92
C TRP A 436 9.92 24.72 -5.64
N PRO A 437 9.48 25.99 -5.53
CA PRO A 437 8.23 26.44 -6.13
C PRO A 437 8.18 26.27 -7.65
N HIS A 438 9.33 26.13 -8.34
CA HIS A 438 9.42 25.89 -9.78
C HIS A 438 8.99 24.48 -10.20
N VAL A 439 9.05 23.51 -9.29
CA VAL A 439 8.53 22.14 -9.51
C VAL A 439 7.03 22.20 -9.74
N LEU A 440 6.36 23.08 -8.99
CA LEU A 440 4.92 23.28 -9.06
C LEU A 440 4.58 24.25 -10.19
N GLN A 441 3.55 23.93 -10.96
CA GLN A 441 2.96 24.88 -11.91
C GLN A 441 2.37 26.10 -11.20
N LYS A 442 2.06 27.17 -11.96
CA LYS A 442 1.35 28.32 -11.40
C LYS A 442 -0.10 27.95 -11.06
N GLU A 443 -0.71 28.70 -10.14
CA GLU A 443 -2.14 28.58 -9.89
C GLU A 443 -2.91 28.99 -11.15
N ASN A 444 -3.85 28.16 -11.59
CA ASN A 444 -4.60 28.44 -12.83
C ASN A 444 -5.69 29.49 -12.56
N PRO A 445 -5.63 30.66 -13.22
CA PRO A 445 -6.62 31.72 -13.02
C PRO A 445 -8.04 31.31 -13.44
N PHE A 446 -8.18 30.30 -14.31
CA PHE A 446 -9.45 29.78 -14.81
C PHE A 446 -10.08 28.69 -13.94
N ASN A 447 -9.50 28.36 -12.78
CA ASN A 447 -10.04 27.31 -11.90
C ASN A 447 -11.53 27.53 -11.55
N LYS A 448 -11.97 28.78 -11.38
CA LYS A 448 -13.37 29.10 -11.07
C LYS A 448 -14.28 28.86 -12.27
N GLU A 449 -13.82 29.23 -13.46
CA GLU A 449 -14.51 29.03 -14.74
C GLU A 449 -14.62 27.54 -15.07
N ILE A 450 -13.53 26.78 -14.94
CA ILE A 450 -13.52 25.32 -15.14
C ILE A 450 -14.54 24.67 -14.20
N GLY A 451 -14.54 25.04 -12.92
CA GLY A 451 -15.52 24.54 -11.95
C GLY A 451 -16.98 24.92 -12.29
N ARG A 452 -17.21 26.12 -12.85
CA ARG A 452 -18.55 26.53 -13.30
C ARG A 452 -19.01 25.77 -14.54
N VAL A 453 -18.11 25.50 -15.50
CA VAL A 453 -18.44 24.86 -16.78
C VAL A 453 -18.55 23.34 -16.64
N PHE A 454 -17.63 22.71 -15.92
CA PHE A 454 -17.51 21.25 -15.85
C PHE A 454 -17.88 20.67 -14.48
N ASN A 455 -18.25 21.49 -13.51
CA ASN A 455 -18.57 21.06 -12.15
C ASN A 455 -17.44 20.23 -11.52
N THR A 456 -17.62 18.90 -11.42
CA THR A 456 -16.64 17.93 -10.89
C THR A 456 -15.70 17.35 -11.96
N GLN A 457 -15.78 17.84 -13.21
CA GLN A 457 -15.00 17.34 -14.35
C GLN A 457 -15.20 15.84 -14.61
N GLY A 458 -16.44 15.37 -14.43
CA GLY A 458 -16.81 13.96 -14.58
C GLY A 458 -16.43 13.08 -13.39
N GLY A 459 -15.88 13.65 -12.31
CA GLY A 459 -15.42 12.89 -11.15
C GLY A 459 -14.27 11.94 -11.48
N HIS A 460 -14.06 10.97 -10.60
CA HIS A 460 -12.97 10.01 -10.69
C HIS A 460 -13.43 8.63 -11.08
#